data_AF-A0AAD5DHK0-F1
#
_entry.id   AF-A0AAD5DHK0-F1
#
_cell.length_a   1.000
_cell.length_b   1.000
_cell.length_c   1.000
_cell.angle_alpha   90.00
_cell.angle_beta   90.00
_cell.angle_gamma   90.00
#
_symmetry.space_group_name_H-M   'P 1'
#
loop_
_entity.id
_entity.type
_entity.pdbx_description
1 polymer ?
#
loop_
_entity_poly.entity_id
_entity_poly.type
_entity_poly.pdbx_seq_one_letter_code
_entity_poly.pdbx_strand_id
1 'polypeptide(L)'
;MSKRSCPGLGAMRNSSEEDAEGQRGARKHSKRPAEALTGSLPGEEDEESDSGSDRRAAQCSLRLAQLQQLALEEEERAQRDHLRYEQERMQRARLLQELQELAAMQQADLVQQLHELAQHIQNSQLPAQQRQEQLAQVARVLRALGE
;
A
#
# COMPACT_ATOMS: atom_id res chain seq x y z
N MET A 1 24.31 38.99 11.72
CA MET A 1 24.11 38.20 10.49
C MET A 1 24.32 36.73 10.81
N SER A 2 23.27 35.92 10.80
CA SER A 2 23.25 34.54 10.33
C SER A 2 21.84 34.00 10.59
N LYS A 3 20.99 34.10 9.57
CA LYS A 3 19.79 33.26 9.45
C LYS A 3 20.31 31.84 9.16
N ARG A 4 20.16 30.89 10.08
CA ARG A 4 20.17 29.44 9.78
C ARG A 4 20.03 28.60 11.06
N SER A 5 18.79 28.19 11.32
CA SER A 5 18.47 26.95 12.03
C SER A 5 17.07 26.55 11.56
N CYS A 6 17.01 25.86 10.42
CA CYS A 6 16.75 24.42 10.33
C CYS A 6 15.34 24.08 10.85
N PRO A 7 14.32 23.98 9.96
CA PRO A 7 13.08 23.32 10.33
C PRO A 7 13.38 21.85 10.63
N GLY A 8 13.06 21.45 11.86
CA GLY A 8 13.09 20.07 12.31
C GLY A 8 12.02 19.26 11.60
N LEU A 9 12.46 18.29 10.80
CA LEU A 9 11.63 17.17 10.35
C LEU A 9 11.53 16.17 11.52
N GLY A 10 10.52 16.35 12.37
CA GLY A 10 9.93 15.22 13.11
C GLY A 10 9.19 14.37 12.09
N ALA A 11 9.62 13.15 11.82
CA ALA A 11 9.39 11.96 12.63
C ALA A 11 7.90 11.62 12.74
N MET A 12 7.59 10.46 12.15
CA MET A 12 6.75 9.40 12.75
C MET A 12 5.25 9.68 12.89
N ARG A 13 4.34 8.72 12.75
CA ARG A 13 4.33 7.32 12.30
C ARG A 13 2.86 6.89 12.50
N ASN A 14 2.42 5.94 11.69
CA ASN A 14 1.36 4.97 11.99
C ASN A 14 -0.05 5.59 12.14
N SER A 15 -1.16 4.92 11.88
CA SER A 15 -1.53 3.51 12.06
C SER A 15 -2.81 3.29 11.22
N SER A 16 -3.01 2.11 10.60
CA SER A 16 -4.05 1.13 11.00
C SER A 16 -5.48 1.69 10.88
N GLU A 17 -6.33 1.21 9.97
CA GLU A 17 -7.22 0.03 10.09
C GLU A 17 -8.11 0.16 8.83
N GLU A 18 -8.16 -0.78 7.89
CA GLU A 18 -9.02 -1.96 7.92
C GLU A 18 -10.27 -1.79 8.81
N ASP A 19 -11.35 -1.27 8.23
CA ASP A 19 -12.71 -1.53 8.73
C ASP A 19 -13.60 -1.91 7.53
N ALA A 20 -13.71 -3.21 7.35
CA ALA A 20 -14.77 -3.84 6.61
C ALA A 20 -16.06 -3.82 7.45
N GLU A 21 -17.20 -4.01 6.76
CA GLU A 21 -18.52 -4.27 7.34
C GLU A 21 -19.22 -3.01 7.89
N GLY A 22 -20.31 -2.50 7.29
CA GLY A 22 -21.47 -3.23 6.82
C GLY A 22 -22.56 -3.20 7.88
N GLN A 23 -23.61 -2.39 7.69
CA GLN A 23 -25.00 -2.64 8.10
C GLN A 23 -25.80 -1.36 7.89
N ARG A 24 -26.71 -1.31 6.90
CA ARG A 24 -28.10 -1.80 7.02
C ARG A 24 -28.78 -1.29 8.30
N GLY A 25 -29.65 -0.30 8.17
CA GLY A 25 -30.42 0.16 9.32
C GLY A 25 -31.40 1.29 9.07
N ALA A 26 -32.39 1.01 8.21
CA ALA A 26 -33.67 1.70 8.08
C ALA A 26 -34.12 2.62 9.23
N ARG A 27 -34.55 3.84 8.90
CA ARG A 27 -35.71 4.53 9.52
C ARG A 27 -36.45 5.27 8.42
N LYS A 28 -37.53 4.71 7.86
CA LYS A 28 -38.93 4.64 8.36
C LYS A 28 -39.61 6.02 8.41
N HIS A 29 -40.84 6.01 7.91
CA HIS A 29 -41.85 7.08 7.82
C HIS A 29 -41.65 7.98 6.57
N SER A 30 -42.58 8.08 5.62
CA SER A 30 -44.04 7.94 5.69
C SER A 30 -44.57 7.74 4.25
N LYS A 31 -45.44 6.74 4.01
CA LYS A 31 -46.89 6.92 3.80
C LYS A 31 -47.15 8.07 2.81
N ARG A 32 -47.39 7.88 1.51
CA ARG A 32 -48.47 7.15 0.80
C ARG A 32 -48.50 7.76 -0.63
N PRO A 33 -49.32 7.27 -1.57
CA PRO A 33 -49.53 5.89 -1.96
C PRO A 33 -49.40 5.74 -3.48
N ALA A 34 -49.52 4.50 -3.95
CA ALA A 34 -49.93 4.22 -5.31
C ALA A 34 -51.31 4.81 -5.58
N GLU A 35 -51.41 5.75 -6.53
CA GLU A 35 -52.61 6.01 -7.34
C GLU A 35 -52.07 6.30 -8.76
N ALA A 36 -52.11 5.32 -9.64
CA ALA A 36 -53.24 5.12 -10.56
C ALA A 36 -53.37 6.28 -11.54
N LEU A 37 -52.74 6.13 -12.71
CA LEU A 37 -53.18 6.59 -14.03
C LEU A 37 -52.10 6.07 -15.00
N THR A 38 -52.09 4.82 -15.46
CA THR A 38 -53.14 4.20 -16.30
C THR A 38 -53.98 5.24 -17.04
N GLY A 39 -53.30 6.17 -17.73
CA GLY A 39 -53.79 6.62 -19.02
C GLY A 39 -53.47 5.55 -20.06
N SER A 40 -54.12 4.39 -19.92
CA SER A 40 -54.12 3.37 -20.95
C SER A 40 -54.99 3.87 -22.10
N LEU A 41 -54.39 3.96 -23.30
CA LEU A 41 -54.91 3.68 -24.66
C LEU A 41 -56.29 4.25 -25.05
N PRO A 42 -56.53 4.76 -26.28
CA PRO A 42 -56.29 3.95 -27.49
C PRO A 42 -56.03 4.73 -28.81
N GLY A 43 -55.59 4.00 -29.83
CA GLY A 43 -55.41 4.50 -31.21
C GLY A 43 -53.95 4.84 -31.46
N GLU A 44 -53.25 4.27 -32.42
CA GLU A 44 -53.71 3.65 -33.66
C GLU A 44 -52.99 2.32 -33.85
N GLU A 45 -53.74 1.36 -34.38
CA GLU A 45 -53.16 0.26 -35.13
C GLU A 45 -52.49 0.86 -36.36
N ASP A 46 -51.32 1.45 -36.18
CA ASP A 46 -50.48 1.82 -37.31
C ASP A 46 -49.63 0.60 -37.66
N GLU A 47 -50.10 -0.09 -38.70
CA GLU A 47 -49.28 -0.79 -39.66
C GLU A 47 -48.20 0.16 -40.24
N GLU A 48 -47.20 0.54 -39.44
CA GLU A 48 -45.96 1.17 -39.91
C GLU A 48 -44.79 0.20 -39.83
N SER A 49 -44.82 -0.75 -40.77
CA SER A 49 -43.72 -1.09 -41.68
C SER A 49 -42.30 -0.70 -41.25
N ASP A 50 -41.56 -1.70 -40.74
CA ASP A 50 -40.10 -1.96 -40.71
C ASP A 50 -39.04 -0.86 -40.37
N SER A 51 -39.33 0.43 -40.45
CA SER A 51 -38.32 1.50 -40.27
C SER A 51 -37.89 1.75 -38.82
N GLY A 52 -38.75 1.40 -37.84
CA GLY A 52 -38.47 1.53 -36.41
C GLY A 52 -37.67 0.36 -35.80
N SER A 53 -37.62 -0.78 -36.48
CA SER A 53 -36.86 -1.96 -36.02
C SER A 53 -35.36 -1.76 -36.25
N ASP A 54 -34.98 -1.32 -37.46
CA ASP A 54 -33.58 -1.09 -37.84
C ASP A 54 -32.92 0.02 -37.01
N ARG A 55 -33.66 1.10 -36.74
CA ARG A 55 -33.16 2.20 -35.90
C ARG A 55 -32.86 1.74 -34.48
N ARG A 56 -33.69 0.85 -33.92
CA ARG A 56 -33.47 0.27 -32.58
C ARG A 56 -32.30 -0.70 -32.59
N ALA A 57 -32.19 -1.56 -33.60
CA ALA A 57 -31.06 -2.48 -33.75
C ALA A 57 -29.72 -1.73 -33.85
N ALA A 58 -29.66 -0.65 -34.65
CA ALA A 58 -28.48 0.19 -34.77
C ALA A 58 -28.09 0.88 -33.44
N GLN A 59 -29.07 1.37 -32.67
CA GLN A 59 -28.82 1.95 -31.35
C GLN A 59 -28.34 0.92 -30.33
N CYS A 60 -28.90 -0.30 -30.34
CA CYS A 60 -28.43 -1.41 -29.51
C CYS A 60 -26.99 -1.80 -29.85
N SER A 61 -26.66 -1.92 -31.14
CA SER A 61 -25.30 -2.21 -31.61
C SER A 61 -24.31 -1.13 -31.22
N LEU A 62 -24.69 0.16 -31.35
CA LEU A 62 -23.85 1.27 -30.92
C LEU A 62 -23.61 1.23 -29.40
N ARG A 63 -24.65 1.00 -28.60
CA ARG A 63 -24.51 0.90 -27.14
C ARG A 63 -23.65 -0.30 -26.73
N LEU A 64 -23.78 -1.44 -27.41
CA LEU A 64 -22.95 -2.60 -27.16
C LEU A 64 -21.48 -2.30 -27.48
N ALA A 65 -21.20 -1.67 -28.62
CA ALA A 65 -19.85 -1.25 -28.99
C ALA A 65 -19.26 -0.25 -27.97
N GLN A 66 -20.06 0.70 -27.48
CA GLN A 66 -19.63 1.63 -26.42
C GLN A 66 -19.29 0.92 -25.11
N LEU A 67 -20.07 -0.08 -24.70
CA LEU A 67 -19.78 -0.88 -23.51
C LEU A 67 -18.55 -1.76 -23.69
N GLN A 68 -18.36 -2.34 -24.88
CA GLN A 68 -17.17 -3.10 -25.23
C GLN A 68 -15.92 -2.23 -25.20
N GLN A 69 -16.00 -0.99 -25.74
CA GLN A 69 -14.89 -0.04 -25.69
C GLN A 69 -14.55 0.34 -24.24
N LEU A 70 -15.55 0.63 -23.40
CA LEU A 70 -15.32 0.96 -21.99
C LEU A 70 -14.64 -0.21 -21.25
N ALA A 71 -15.07 -1.44 -21.50
CA ALA A 71 -14.46 -2.63 -20.90
C ALA A 71 -12.98 -2.78 -21.28
N LEU A 72 -12.63 -2.51 -22.54
CA LEU A 72 -11.23 -2.51 -23.00
C LEU A 72 -10.40 -1.41 -22.33
N GLU A 73 -10.95 -0.20 -22.19
CA GLU A 73 -10.28 0.92 -21.51
C GLU A 73 -10.03 0.62 -20.02
N GLU A 74 -10.98 -0.02 -19.33
CA GLU A 74 -10.82 -0.46 -17.95
C GLU A 74 -9.77 -1.57 -17.80
N GLU A 75 -9.72 -2.52 -18.73
CA GLU A 75 -8.70 -3.56 -18.74
C GLU A 75 -7.30 -2.96 -18.94
N GLU A 76 -7.13 -2.06 -19.91
CA GLU A 76 -5.86 -1.35 -20.12
C GLU A 76 -5.42 -0.58 -18.86
N ARG A 77 -6.36 0.07 -18.18
CA ARG A 77 -6.07 0.79 -16.94
C ARG A 77 -5.62 -0.18 -15.85
N ALA A 78 -6.32 -1.29 -15.65
CA ALA A 78 -5.95 -2.31 -14.67
C ALA A 78 -4.56 -2.89 -14.96
N GLN A 79 -4.21 -3.12 -16.23
CA GLN A 79 -2.88 -3.57 -16.62
C GLN A 79 -1.79 -2.54 -16.28
N ARG A 80 -2.04 -1.24 -16.53
CA ARG A 80 -1.10 -0.16 -16.17
C ARG A 80 -0.91 -0.05 -14.67
N ASP A 81 -2.00 -0.13 -13.90
CA ASP A 81 -1.94 -0.08 -12.45
C ASP A 81 -1.19 -1.28 -11.87
N HIS A 82 -1.41 -2.49 -12.41
CA HIS A 82 -0.65 -3.69 -12.03
C HIS A 82 0.86 -3.53 -12.32
N LEU A 83 1.23 -3.04 -13.50
CA LEU A 83 2.64 -2.79 -13.84
C LEU A 83 3.30 -1.79 -12.89
N ARG A 84 2.59 -0.71 -12.55
CA ARG A 84 3.07 0.27 -11.57
C ARG A 84 3.25 -0.36 -10.19
N TYR A 85 2.27 -1.13 -9.71
CA TYR A 85 2.36 -1.82 -8.43
C TYR A 85 3.55 -2.78 -8.37
N GLU A 86 3.77 -3.58 -9.41
CA GLU A 86 4.92 -4.50 -9.47
C GLU A 86 6.26 -3.74 -9.50
N GLN A 87 6.34 -2.60 -10.20
CA GLN A 87 7.53 -1.74 -10.15
C GLN A 87 7.81 -1.20 -8.74
N GLU A 88 6.79 -0.68 -8.06
CA GLU A 88 6.93 -0.16 -6.69
C GLU A 88 7.32 -1.28 -5.71
N ARG A 89 6.73 -2.47 -5.86
CA ARG A 89 7.07 -3.67 -5.08
C ARG A 89 8.54 -4.06 -5.26
N MET A 90 9.02 -4.14 -6.50
CA MET A 90 10.41 -4.47 -6.81
C MET A 90 11.38 -3.40 -6.31
N GLN A 91 11.04 -2.11 -6.44
CA GLN A 91 11.84 -1.01 -5.92
C GLN A 91 11.95 -1.08 -4.40
N ARG A 92 10.84 -1.31 -3.69
CA ARG A 92 10.84 -1.47 -2.23
C ARG A 92 11.67 -2.67 -1.79
N ALA A 93 11.58 -3.80 -2.50
CA ALA A 93 12.39 -4.98 -2.22
C ALA A 93 13.89 -4.68 -2.37
N ARG A 94 14.30 -3.99 -3.44
CA ARG A 94 15.69 -3.56 -3.63
C ARG A 94 16.17 -2.64 -2.50
N LEU A 95 15.38 -1.63 -2.13
CA LEU A 95 15.75 -0.73 -1.02
C LEU A 95 15.88 -1.48 0.31
N LEU A 96 15.00 -2.44 0.59
CA LEU A 96 15.11 -3.28 1.78
C LEU A 96 16.38 -4.13 1.76
N GLN A 97 16.75 -4.68 0.60
CA GLN A 97 17.99 -5.42 0.44
C GLN A 97 19.23 -4.51 0.66
N GLU A 98 19.27 -3.33 0.05
CA GLU A 98 20.36 -2.36 0.23
C GLU A 98 20.51 -1.95 1.72
N LEU A 99 19.39 -1.73 2.42
CA LEU A 99 19.41 -1.44 3.86
C LEU A 99 19.92 -2.62 4.69
N GLN A 100 19.57 -3.86 4.32
CA GLN A 100 20.08 -5.06 4.98
C GLN A 100 21.59 -5.22 4.75
N GLU A 101 22.07 -4.99 3.53
CA GLU A 101 23.50 -5.04 3.21
C GLU A 101 24.28 -3.97 3.98
N LEU A 102 23.78 -2.73 4.02
CA LEU A 102 24.38 -1.64 4.82
C LEU A 102 24.39 -1.97 6.32
N ALA A 103 23.29 -2.50 6.86
CA ALA A 103 23.20 -2.90 8.26
C ALA A 103 24.20 -4.03 8.56
N ALA A 104 24.33 -5.02 7.69
CA ALA A 104 25.29 -6.11 7.84
C ALA A 104 26.74 -5.60 7.81
N MET A 105 27.07 -4.65 6.92
CA MET A 105 28.39 -4.02 6.89
C MET A 105 28.68 -3.26 8.20
N GLN A 106 27.75 -2.44 8.68
CA GLN A 106 27.91 -1.72 9.94
C GLN A 106 28.07 -2.66 11.14
N GLN A 107 27.29 -3.75 11.17
CA GLN A 107 27.44 -4.78 12.19
C GLN A 107 28.83 -5.44 12.14
N ALA A 108 29.32 -5.77 10.93
CA ALA A 108 30.66 -6.34 10.77
C ALA A 108 31.76 -5.40 11.28
N ASP A 109 31.68 -4.11 10.94
CA ASP A 109 32.64 -3.09 11.42
C ASP A 109 32.60 -2.95 12.95
N LEU A 110 31.41 -2.90 13.55
CA LEU A 110 31.25 -2.82 15.00
C LEU A 110 31.78 -4.06 15.71
N VAL A 111 31.52 -5.26 15.17
CA VAL A 111 32.04 -6.51 15.70
C VAL A 111 33.57 -6.52 15.64
N GLN A 112 34.16 -6.03 14.56
CA GLN A 112 35.61 -5.89 14.44
C GLN A 112 36.19 -4.92 15.47
N GLN A 113 35.59 -3.74 15.66
CA GLN A 113 36.03 -2.78 16.68
C GLN A 113 35.94 -3.34 18.10
N LEU A 114 34.86 -4.06 18.42
CA LEU A 114 34.72 -4.74 19.71
C LEU A 114 35.73 -5.87 19.89
N HIS A 115 36.08 -6.57 18.81
CA HIS A 115 37.12 -7.58 18.83
C HIS A 115 38.50 -6.96 19.11
N GLU A 116 38.86 -5.87 18.44
CA GLU A 116 40.10 -5.13 18.69
C GLU A 116 40.15 -4.60 20.13
N LEU A 117 39.04 -4.03 20.62
CA LEU A 117 38.92 -3.60 22.02
C LEU A 117 39.14 -4.75 23.01
N ALA A 118 38.56 -5.93 22.74
CA ALA A 118 38.75 -7.11 23.57
C ALA A 118 40.22 -7.54 23.59
N GLN A 119 40.91 -7.54 22.45
CA GLN A 119 42.34 -7.83 22.37
C GLN A 119 43.17 -6.83 23.19
N HIS A 120 42.84 -5.53 23.11
CA HIS A 120 43.49 -4.50 23.91
C HIS A 120 43.28 -4.71 25.42
N ILE A 121 42.06 -5.04 25.85
CA ILE A 121 41.77 -5.34 27.27
C ILE A 121 42.55 -6.57 27.72
N GLN A 122 42.61 -7.63 26.91
CA GLN A 122 43.33 -8.86 27.24
C GLN A 122 44.83 -8.59 27.45
N ASN A 123 45.42 -7.77 26.59
CA ASN A 123 46.85 -7.41 26.62
C ASN A 123 47.16 -6.25 27.59
N SER A 124 46.15 -5.65 28.22
CA SER A 124 46.35 -4.56 29.17
C SER A 124 47.00 -5.03 30.48
N GLN A 125 47.65 -4.10 31.19
CA GLN A 125 48.21 -4.34 32.52
C GLN A 125 47.17 -4.27 33.66
N LEU A 126 45.88 -4.35 33.32
CA LEU A 126 44.82 -4.33 34.32
C LEU A 126 44.88 -5.56 35.24
N PRO A 127 44.44 -5.44 36.50
CA PRO A 127 44.24 -6.56 37.39
C PRO A 127 43.40 -7.66 36.73
N ALA A 128 43.72 -8.93 36.98
CA ALA A 128 43.05 -10.07 36.34
C ALA A 128 41.52 -10.03 36.47
N GLN A 129 41.01 -9.61 37.64
CA GLN A 129 39.58 -9.47 37.88
C GLN A 129 38.94 -8.38 37.00
N GLN A 130 39.57 -7.21 36.89
CA GLN A 130 39.06 -6.10 36.07
C GLN A 130 39.09 -6.45 34.57
N ARG A 131 40.12 -7.17 34.10
CA ARG A 131 40.16 -7.68 32.72
C ARG A 131 38.99 -8.62 32.43
N GLN A 132 38.70 -9.55 33.34
CA GLN A 132 37.58 -10.47 33.18
C GLN A 132 36.23 -9.75 33.17
N GLU A 133 36.03 -8.77 34.04
CA GLU A 133 34.80 -7.98 34.09
C GLU A 133 34.57 -7.18 32.79
N GLN A 134 35.63 -6.54 32.27
CA GLN A 134 35.56 -5.76 31.03
C GLN A 134 35.38 -6.67 29.80
N LEU A 135 36.09 -7.80 29.70
CA LEU A 135 35.87 -8.78 28.64
C LEU A 135 34.47 -9.36 28.69
N ALA A 136 33.93 -9.63 29.89
CA ALA A 136 32.54 -10.07 30.05
C ALA A 136 31.55 -8.98 29.59
N GLN A 137 31.85 -7.70 29.80
CA GLN A 137 31.03 -6.61 29.29
C GLN A 137 31.05 -6.54 27.75
N VAL A 138 32.22 -6.67 27.12
CA VAL A 138 32.33 -6.73 25.66
C VAL A 138 31.57 -7.94 25.10
N ALA A 139 31.70 -9.11 25.73
CA ALA A 139 30.95 -10.30 25.34
C ALA A 139 29.42 -10.13 25.47
N ARG A 140 28.95 -9.41 26.49
CA ARG A 140 27.51 -9.06 26.63
C ARG A 140 27.04 -8.14 25.51
N VAL A 141 27.83 -7.14 25.13
CA VAL A 141 27.51 -6.24 24.02
C VAL A 141 27.48 -7.00 22.68
N LEU A 142 28.46 -7.87 22.43
CA LEU A 142 28.49 -8.71 21.23
C LEU A 142 27.27 -9.64 21.15
N ARG A 143 26.84 -10.21 22.29
CA ARG A 143 25.61 -11.00 22.35
C ARG A 143 24.39 -10.15 22.04
N ALA A 144 24.26 -8.98 22.67
CA ALA A 144 23.14 -8.07 22.44
C ALA A 144 23.11 -7.46 21.02
N LEU A 145 24.22 -7.51 20.27
CA LEU A 145 24.26 -7.13 18.86
C LEU A 145 23.87 -8.27 17.91
N GLY A 146 24.01 -9.52 18.36
CA GLY A 146 23.65 -10.72 17.58
C GLY A 146 22.23 -11.24 17.86
N GLU A 147 21.69 -10.94 19.04
CA GLU A 147 20.26 -11.08 19.37
C GLU A 147 19.44 -9.92 18.78
#